data_AF-A0A1A9HZJ3-F1
#
_entry.id   AF-A0A1A9HZJ3-F1
#
_cell.length_a   1.000
_cell.length_b   1.000
_cell.length_c   1.000
_cell.angle_alpha   90.00
_cell.angle_beta   90.00
_cell.angle_gamma   90.00
#
_symmetry.space_group_name_H-M   'P 1'
#
loop_
_entity.id
_entity.type
_entity.pdbx_description
1 polymer ?
#
loop_
_entity_poly.entity_id
_entity_poly.type
_entity_poly.pdbx_seq_one_letter_code
_entity_poly.pdbx_strand_id
1 'polypeptide(L)'
;MVLIGTELATGTSVTDVSDFKDDWYRSVFAHNSLNSIVRLNIHEYVHTQQKINNSIQLLNQVIKEGSCDFITELVLGRPLQTNYISFGNLHSDKIKKKFKQEMFLNLEFEGNWLYNGIQRGDSSDLGYYIGYEICKSYYNNSSDKTKAIKDIIELNYSDDKAIEEFLIKSKFYKEKINRKKLLKEYKKELPRIVKIGPFKNGAHNVDPKIREFRITFSKEMIPENYSIDYSEKGKDYFSIKKVIGFENNDKTFVLRIELQPGKEYEFIITNKSFKSKDGYKLKEEKYPVKFRTK
;
A
#
# COMPACT_ATOMS: atom_id res chain seq x y z
N MET A 1 -21.76 5.19 17.43
CA MET A 1 -21.33 4.32 18.55
C MET A 1 -19.86 4.00 18.31
N VAL A 2 -19.00 4.20 19.31
CA VAL A 2 -17.57 3.82 19.24
C VAL A 2 -17.42 2.45 19.88
N LEU A 3 -16.77 1.52 19.19
CA LEU A 3 -16.41 0.21 19.74
C LEU A 3 -14.89 0.08 19.66
N ILE A 4 -14.25 -0.16 20.80
CA ILE A 4 -12.80 -0.32 20.90
C ILE A 4 -12.55 -1.63 21.63
N GLY A 5 -11.67 -2.47 21.07
CA GLY A 5 -11.14 -3.67 21.74
C GLY A 5 -10.33 -3.25 22.96
N THR A 6 -11.01 -3.10 24.09
CA THR A 6 -10.44 -2.54 25.32
C THR A 6 -9.34 -3.45 25.85
N GLU A 7 -9.49 -4.77 25.67
CA GLU A 7 -8.50 -5.78 25.97
C GLU A 7 -7.17 -5.54 25.22
N LEU A 8 -7.22 -5.14 23.95
CA LEU A 8 -6.03 -4.83 23.16
C LEU A 8 -5.46 -3.46 23.53
N ALA A 9 -6.33 -2.47 23.69
CA ALA A 9 -5.95 -1.09 23.91
C ALA A 9 -5.42 -0.80 25.33
N THR A 10 -5.71 -1.68 26.29
CA THR A 10 -5.27 -1.55 27.69
C THR A 10 -4.22 -2.59 28.10
N GLY A 11 -3.95 -3.60 27.27
CA GLY A 11 -2.83 -4.52 27.50
C GLY A 11 -1.49 -3.78 27.48
N THR A 12 -0.60 -4.11 28.42
CA THR A 12 0.72 -3.50 28.59
C THR A 12 1.79 -4.57 28.79
N SER A 13 3.06 -4.19 28.90
CA SER A 13 4.17 -5.15 29.06
C SER A 13 4.06 -6.06 30.29
N VAL A 14 3.18 -5.73 31.25
CA VAL A 14 2.89 -6.56 32.44
C VAL A 14 1.67 -7.47 32.26
N THR A 15 0.94 -7.38 31.15
CA THR A 15 -0.21 -8.24 30.85
C THR A 15 0.28 -9.65 30.53
N ASP A 16 -0.20 -10.63 31.30
CA ASP A 16 0.12 -12.04 31.06
C ASP A 16 -0.58 -12.54 29.79
N VAL A 17 0.22 -13.04 28.86
CA VAL A 17 -0.21 -13.60 27.58
C VAL A 17 0.36 -15.00 27.36
N SER A 18 0.81 -15.66 28.43
CA SER A 18 1.47 -16.98 28.37
C SER A 18 0.58 -18.10 27.82
N ASP A 19 -0.74 -17.96 27.92
CA ASP A 19 -1.72 -18.91 27.36
C ASP A 19 -1.88 -18.79 25.83
N PHE A 20 -1.41 -17.71 25.21
CA PHE A 20 -1.47 -17.53 23.75
C PHE A 20 -0.27 -18.18 23.06
N LYS A 21 -0.55 -18.91 21.98
CA LYS A 21 0.49 -19.62 21.20
C LYS A 21 1.33 -18.72 20.29
N ASP A 22 0.88 -17.50 20.02
CA ASP A 22 1.51 -16.52 19.13
C ASP A 22 2.05 -15.33 19.95
N ASP A 23 3.26 -14.88 19.63
CA ASP A 23 3.93 -13.75 20.27
C ASP A 23 3.32 -12.38 19.88
N TRP A 24 2.32 -12.34 19.00
CA TRP A 24 1.69 -11.10 18.55
C TRP A 24 1.18 -10.24 19.72
N TYR A 25 0.45 -10.83 20.67
CA TYR A 25 -0.04 -10.10 21.84
C TYR A 25 1.12 -9.57 22.70
N ARG A 26 2.17 -10.37 22.90
CA ARG A 26 3.37 -9.97 23.64
C ARG A 26 4.05 -8.78 22.97
N SER A 27 4.18 -8.81 21.64
CA SER A 27 4.77 -7.73 20.83
C SER A 27 3.95 -6.44 20.89
N VAL A 28 2.63 -6.55 20.73
CA VAL A 28 1.72 -5.40 20.82
C VAL A 28 1.75 -4.77 22.21
N PHE A 29 1.70 -5.58 23.27
CA PHE A 29 1.64 -5.08 24.63
C PHE A 29 2.96 -4.52 25.16
N ALA A 30 4.11 -4.97 24.64
CA ALA A 30 5.43 -4.50 25.06
C ALA A 30 5.61 -2.98 24.96
N HIS A 31 4.93 -2.34 24.00
CA HIS A 31 5.04 -0.90 23.73
C HIS A 31 3.76 -0.11 24.02
N ASN A 32 2.71 -0.78 24.52
CA ASN A 32 1.45 -0.13 24.84
C ASN A 32 1.50 0.57 26.20
N SER A 33 0.78 1.69 26.30
CA SER A 33 0.58 2.43 27.54
C SER A 33 -0.89 2.69 27.75
N LEU A 34 -1.38 2.58 28.98
CA LEU A 34 -2.75 2.96 29.34
C LEU A 34 -3.07 4.40 28.96
N ASN A 35 -2.08 5.31 28.95
CA ASN A 35 -2.27 6.70 28.53
C ASN A 35 -2.69 6.83 27.05
N SER A 36 -2.45 5.82 26.23
CA SER A 36 -2.84 5.81 24.82
C SER A 36 -4.36 5.63 24.63
N ILE A 37 -5.08 5.08 25.62
CA ILE A 37 -6.52 4.80 25.53
C ILE A 37 -7.33 6.08 25.34
N VAL A 38 -6.95 7.17 26.00
CA VAL A 38 -7.65 8.46 25.89
C VAL A 38 -7.51 9.01 24.46
N ARG A 39 -6.29 9.03 23.93
CA ARG A 39 -6.02 9.46 22.55
C ARG A 39 -6.80 8.59 21.56
N LEU A 40 -6.75 7.26 21.73
CA LEU A 40 -7.44 6.32 20.85
C LEU A 40 -8.95 6.55 20.86
N ASN A 41 -9.56 6.70 22.04
CA ASN A 41 -11.00 6.97 22.15
C ASN A 41 -11.41 8.26 21.45
N ILE A 42 -10.64 9.33 21.59
CA ILE A 42 -10.94 10.60 20.90
C ILE A 42 -10.80 10.41 19.38
N HIS A 43 -9.74 9.74 18.92
CA HIS A 43 -9.52 9.44 17.50
C HIS A 43 -10.72 8.67 16.90
N GLU A 44 -11.13 7.57 17.53
CA GLU A 44 -12.28 6.77 17.09
C GLU A 44 -13.61 7.53 17.20
N TYR A 45 -13.74 8.41 18.19
CA TYR A 45 -14.93 9.26 18.31
C TYR A 45 -15.03 10.24 17.13
N VAL A 46 -13.91 10.82 16.68
CA VAL A 46 -13.91 11.72 15.51
C VAL A 46 -14.41 10.99 14.26
N HIS A 47 -14.08 9.71 14.06
CA HIS A 47 -14.63 8.93 12.95
C HIS A 47 -16.17 8.88 12.95
N THR A 48 -16.81 8.90 14.11
CA THR A 48 -18.29 8.92 14.20
C THR A 48 -18.92 10.24 13.76
N GLN A 49 -18.11 11.30 13.68
CA GLN A 49 -18.53 12.64 13.26
C GLN A 49 -18.17 12.91 11.78
N GLN A 50 -17.27 12.12 11.20
CA GLN A 50 -16.88 12.24 9.81
C GLN A 50 -17.99 11.80 8.85
N LYS A 51 -18.02 12.41 7.66
CA LYS A 51 -18.83 11.90 6.55
C LYS A 51 -18.24 10.60 5.99
N ILE A 52 -19.11 9.79 5.39
CA ILE A 52 -18.74 8.50 4.81
C ILE A 52 -17.60 8.63 3.77
N ASN A 53 -16.70 7.66 3.77
CA ASN A 53 -15.64 7.53 2.78
C ASN A 53 -15.74 6.19 2.05
N ASN A 54 -16.16 6.24 0.79
CA ASN A 54 -16.18 5.10 -0.12
C ASN A 54 -15.04 5.17 -1.17
N SER A 55 -14.17 6.17 -1.09
CA SER A 55 -13.04 6.31 -2.01
C SER A 55 -11.90 5.41 -1.60
N ILE A 56 -11.38 4.63 -2.54
CA ILE A 56 -10.19 3.80 -2.33
C ILE A 56 -8.89 4.57 -2.61
N GLN A 57 -8.94 5.87 -2.91
CA GLN A 57 -7.75 6.66 -3.23
C GLN A 57 -6.93 6.99 -1.98
N LEU A 58 -5.61 6.91 -2.10
CA LEU A 58 -4.68 7.08 -0.99
C LEU A 58 -4.82 8.45 -0.32
N LEU A 59 -4.89 9.55 -1.09
CA LEU A 59 -5.03 10.90 -0.54
C LEU A 59 -6.26 11.05 0.36
N ASN A 60 -7.40 10.51 -0.08
CA ASN A 60 -8.67 10.57 0.64
C ASN A 60 -8.58 9.83 1.98
N GLN A 61 -8.04 8.61 1.95
CA GLN A 61 -7.86 7.78 3.15
C GLN A 61 -6.88 8.43 4.13
N VAL A 62 -5.76 8.94 3.63
CA VAL A 62 -4.76 9.61 4.46
C VAL A 62 -5.31 10.85 5.17
N ILE A 63 -6.05 11.73 4.46
CA ILE A 63 -6.64 12.92 5.08
C ILE A 63 -7.75 12.52 6.08
N LYS A 64 -8.53 11.46 5.79
CA LYS A 64 -9.52 10.93 6.73
C LYS A 64 -8.88 10.50 8.04
N GLU A 65 -7.91 9.59 7.98
CA GLU A 65 -7.23 9.04 9.16
C GLU A 65 -6.45 10.13 9.92
N GLY A 66 -5.71 10.97 9.21
CA GLY A 66 -4.94 12.04 9.82
C GLY A 66 -5.77 13.17 10.41
N SER A 67 -7.00 13.39 9.93
CA SER A 67 -7.90 14.37 10.54
C SER A 67 -8.35 13.95 11.95
N CYS A 68 -8.55 12.65 12.19
CA CYS A 68 -8.85 12.14 13.53
C CYS A 68 -7.71 12.43 14.49
N ASP A 69 -6.46 12.21 14.07
CA ASP A 69 -5.28 12.57 14.85
C ASP A 69 -5.18 14.08 15.12
N PHE A 70 -5.38 14.92 14.10
CA PHE A 70 -5.26 16.36 14.30
C PHE A 70 -6.38 16.94 15.18
N ILE A 71 -7.63 16.48 15.03
CA ILE A 71 -8.71 16.88 15.94
C ILE A 71 -8.43 16.37 17.37
N THR A 72 -7.86 15.17 17.51
CA THR A 72 -7.44 14.65 18.82
C THR A 72 -6.38 15.53 19.48
N GLU A 73 -5.40 16.02 18.72
CA GLU A 73 -4.42 17.01 19.22
C GLU A 73 -5.12 18.26 19.78
N LEU A 74 -6.09 18.82 19.05
CA LEU A 74 -6.81 20.01 19.47
C LEU A 74 -7.61 19.76 20.76
N VAL A 75 -8.26 18.60 20.90
CA VAL A 75 -9.01 18.23 22.10
C VAL A 75 -8.08 18.02 23.30
N LEU A 76 -6.93 17.39 23.10
CA LEU A 76 -5.95 17.14 24.16
C LEU A 76 -5.16 18.40 24.55
N GLY A 77 -5.16 19.44 23.73
CA GLY A 77 -4.44 20.68 23.97
C GLY A 77 -2.91 20.53 23.96
N ARG A 78 -2.39 19.43 23.39
CA ARG A 78 -0.95 19.13 23.32
C ARG A 78 -0.61 18.31 22.07
N PRO A 79 0.61 18.46 21.52
CA PRO A 79 1.03 17.69 20.36
C PRO A 79 0.91 16.18 20.56
N LEU A 80 0.46 15.47 19.53
CA LEU A 80 0.46 14.00 19.56
C LEU A 80 1.88 13.43 19.50
N GLN A 81 2.10 12.36 20.27
CA GLN A 81 3.36 11.63 20.33
C GLN A 81 3.11 10.18 19.94
N THR A 82 3.10 9.90 18.64
CA THR A 82 3.02 8.56 18.08
C THR A 82 4.32 8.25 17.30
N ASN A 83 4.65 6.98 17.11
CA ASN A 83 5.88 6.58 16.41
C ASN A 83 5.93 7.17 14.99
N TYR A 84 4.82 7.13 14.25
CA TYR A 84 4.74 7.68 12.89
C TYR A 84 4.84 9.21 12.85
N ILE A 85 4.39 9.94 13.88
CA ILE A 85 4.59 11.40 13.97
C ILE A 85 6.06 11.72 14.27
N SER A 86 6.67 11.03 15.25
CA SER A 86 8.09 11.22 15.60
C SER A 86 9.00 10.92 14.40
N PHE A 87 8.81 9.76 13.77
CA PHE A 87 9.55 9.37 12.57
C PHE A 87 9.26 10.32 11.40
N GLY A 88 7.98 10.68 11.21
CA GLY A 88 7.53 11.61 10.19
C GLY A 88 8.24 12.96 10.25
N ASN A 89 8.36 13.53 11.45
CA ASN A 89 9.04 14.80 11.69
C ASN A 89 10.55 14.73 11.36
N LEU A 90 11.22 13.62 11.68
CA LEU A 90 12.64 13.42 11.37
C LEU A 90 12.91 13.22 9.86
N HIS A 91 11.90 12.78 9.11
CA HIS A 91 12.05 12.38 7.71
C HIS A 91 11.08 13.09 6.75
N SER A 92 10.59 14.27 7.14
CA SER A 92 9.45 14.96 6.51
C SER A 92 9.62 15.12 5.00
N ASP A 93 10.79 15.59 4.54
CA ASP A 93 11.01 15.91 3.13
C ASP A 93 10.96 14.67 2.25
N LYS A 94 11.57 13.57 2.71
CA LYS A 94 11.58 12.29 2.00
C LYS A 94 10.16 11.71 1.91
N ILE A 95 9.41 11.75 3.01
CA ILE A 95 8.05 11.21 3.08
C ILE A 95 7.11 12.05 2.21
N LYS A 96 7.15 13.39 2.32
CA LYS A 96 6.35 14.31 1.49
C LYS A 96 6.63 14.11 0.00
N LYS A 97 7.90 14.01 -0.40
CA LYS A 97 8.29 13.76 -1.79
C LYS A 97 7.71 12.44 -2.31
N LYS A 98 7.80 11.36 -1.52
CA LYS A 98 7.26 10.06 -1.90
C LYS A 98 5.73 10.08 -1.96
N PHE A 99 5.07 10.66 -0.96
CA PHE A 99 3.61 10.75 -0.91
C PHE A 99 3.07 11.48 -2.14
N LYS A 100 3.69 12.59 -2.54
CA LYS A 100 3.30 13.34 -3.74
C LYS A 100 3.26 12.48 -5.02
N GLN A 101 4.13 11.48 -5.13
CA GLN A 101 4.20 10.59 -6.29
C GLN A 101 3.09 9.53 -6.28
N GLU A 102 2.57 9.18 -5.10
CA GLU A 102 1.68 8.04 -4.88
C GLU A 102 0.25 8.43 -4.47
N MET A 103 0.00 9.67 -4.02
CA MET A 103 -1.26 10.08 -3.38
C MET A 103 -2.52 9.91 -4.24
N PHE A 104 -2.39 9.87 -5.56
CA PHE A 104 -3.50 9.68 -6.50
C PHE A 104 -3.76 8.23 -6.90
N LEU A 105 -3.04 7.28 -6.30
CA LEU A 105 -3.20 5.85 -6.52
C LEU A 105 -4.23 5.27 -5.54
N ASN A 106 -4.75 4.08 -5.80
CA ASN A 106 -5.63 3.42 -4.84
C ASN A 106 -4.81 2.77 -3.72
N LEU A 107 -5.36 2.77 -2.51
CA LEU A 107 -4.75 2.26 -1.29
C LEU A 107 -4.38 0.77 -1.41
N GLU A 108 -5.24 -0.02 -2.05
CA GLU A 108 -4.97 -1.45 -2.35
C GLU A 108 -3.69 -1.66 -3.19
N PHE A 109 -3.27 -0.63 -3.94
CA PHE A 109 -2.02 -0.69 -4.70
C PHE A 109 -0.79 -0.35 -3.86
N GLU A 110 -0.93 0.34 -2.73
CA GLU A 110 0.17 0.93 -1.98
C GLU A 110 0.03 0.68 -0.46
N GLY A 111 0.10 -0.58 -0.02
CA GLY A 111 0.23 -1.00 1.41
C GLY A 111 1.46 -0.42 2.15
N ASN A 112 2.06 0.61 1.59
CA ASN A 112 3.19 1.38 2.08
C ASN A 112 2.78 2.51 3.04
N TRP A 113 1.50 2.88 3.13
CA TRP A 113 1.09 4.10 3.83
C TRP A 113 0.22 3.91 5.06
N LEU A 114 -0.74 2.98 5.01
CA LEU A 114 -1.69 2.73 6.08
C LEU A 114 -1.77 1.23 6.35
N TYR A 115 -1.99 0.89 7.61
CA TYR A 115 -2.25 -0.47 8.10
C TYR A 115 -1.08 -1.43 7.85
N ASN A 116 0.16 -0.95 8.05
CA ASN A 116 1.37 -1.73 7.74
C ASN A 116 2.35 -1.89 8.91
N GLY A 117 1.87 -1.73 10.14
CA GLY A 117 2.63 -1.88 11.39
C GLY A 117 3.50 -3.14 11.49
N ILE A 118 3.03 -4.29 10.99
CA ILE A 118 3.77 -5.55 11.04
C ILE A 118 5.00 -5.54 10.10
N GLN A 119 4.96 -4.78 9.02
CA GLN A 119 5.93 -4.90 7.92
C GLN A 119 7.04 -3.85 7.95
N ARG A 120 6.88 -2.75 8.72
CA ARG A 120 7.70 -1.54 8.54
C ARG A 120 8.32 -0.93 9.79
N GLY A 121 8.09 -1.52 10.97
CA GLY A 121 8.65 -1.03 12.23
C GLY A 121 8.37 0.46 12.43
N ASP A 122 9.40 1.25 12.71
CA ASP A 122 9.29 2.70 12.95
C ASP A 122 8.78 3.52 11.75
N SER A 123 8.87 2.96 10.53
CA SER A 123 8.40 3.60 9.29
C SER A 123 6.98 3.20 8.88
N SER A 124 6.23 2.60 9.79
CA SER A 124 4.85 2.18 9.56
C SER A 124 3.88 3.35 9.64
N ASP A 125 2.73 3.21 8.98
CA ASP A 125 1.55 4.07 9.13
C ASP A 125 1.82 5.58 8.87
N LEU A 126 2.82 5.88 8.04
CA LEU A 126 3.20 7.26 7.67
C LEU A 126 2.10 8.02 6.93
N GLY A 127 1.06 7.33 6.46
CA GLY A 127 -0.17 7.94 6.00
C GLY A 127 -0.85 8.77 7.08
N TYR A 128 -0.91 8.30 8.33
CA TYR A 128 -1.46 9.07 9.46
C TYR A 128 -0.70 10.38 9.66
N TYR A 129 0.64 10.32 9.64
CA TYR A 129 1.50 11.51 9.73
C TYR A 129 1.20 12.54 8.64
N ILE A 130 1.13 12.11 7.38
CA ILE A 130 0.87 13.02 6.26
C ILE A 130 -0.51 13.66 6.37
N GLY A 131 -1.55 12.87 6.69
CA GLY A 131 -2.90 13.39 6.85
C GLY A 131 -3.00 14.39 7.99
N TYR A 132 -2.37 14.07 9.12
CA TYR A 132 -2.27 14.95 10.29
C TYR A 132 -1.63 16.29 9.91
N GLU A 133 -0.50 16.28 9.19
CA GLU A 133 0.17 17.50 8.75
C GLU A 133 -0.64 18.30 7.73
N ILE A 134 -1.38 17.64 6.82
CA ILE A 134 -2.28 18.34 5.87
C ILE A 134 -3.39 19.07 6.64
N CYS A 135 -4.07 18.38 7.56
CA CYS A 135 -5.14 18.97 8.38
C CYS A 135 -4.61 20.09 9.27
N LYS A 136 -3.45 19.90 9.90
CA LYS A 136 -2.76 20.92 10.72
C LYS A 136 -2.38 22.13 9.90
N SER A 137 -1.84 21.94 8.70
CA SER A 137 -1.49 23.03 7.79
C SER A 137 -2.73 23.82 7.36
N TYR A 138 -3.84 23.14 7.04
CA TYR A 138 -5.12 23.78 6.73
C TYR A 138 -5.65 24.62 7.90
N TYR A 139 -5.70 24.04 9.10
CA TYR A 139 -6.14 24.75 10.30
C TYR A 139 -5.27 25.98 10.57
N ASN A 140 -3.94 25.85 10.51
CA ASN A 140 -3.01 26.94 10.75
C ASN A 140 -3.17 28.09 9.75
N ASN A 141 -3.46 27.77 8.48
CA ASN A 141 -3.67 28.76 7.42
C ASN A 141 -5.09 29.35 7.39
N SER A 142 -6.05 28.79 8.12
CA SER A 142 -7.39 29.36 8.24
C SER A 142 -7.42 30.52 9.23
N SER A 143 -8.10 31.61 8.86
CA SER A 143 -8.40 32.72 9.77
C SER A 143 -9.47 32.36 10.81
N ASP A 144 -10.46 31.56 10.40
CA ASP A 144 -11.53 31.08 11.26
C ASP A 144 -11.24 29.62 11.67
N LYS A 145 -10.86 29.44 12.94
CA LYS A 145 -10.49 28.14 13.51
C LYS A 145 -11.70 27.24 13.73
N THR A 146 -12.83 27.80 14.13
CA THR A 146 -14.08 27.06 14.33
C THR A 146 -14.57 26.52 13.00
N LYS A 147 -14.56 27.35 11.95
CA LYS A 147 -14.85 26.90 10.60
C LYS A 147 -13.85 25.85 10.11
N ALA A 148 -12.55 26.01 10.39
CA ALA A 148 -11.57 25.03 9.96
C ALA A 148 -11.78 23.64 10.58
N ILE A 149 -12.15 23.58 11.87
CA ILE A 149 -12.49 22.32 12.55
C ILE A 149 -13.72 21.69 11.88
N LYS A 150 -14.75 22.49 11.62
CA LYS A 150 -15.97 22.02 10.91
C LYS A 150 -15.63 21.50 9.50
N ASP A 151 -14.86 22.27 8.74
CA ASP A 151 -14.45 21.92 7.37
C ASP A 151 -13.62 20.63 7.35
N ILE A 152 -12.77 20.39 8.37
CA ILE A 152 -12.01 19.15 8.53
C ILE A 152 -12.96 17.97 8.81
N ILE A 153 -13.82 18.06 9.82
CA ILE A 153 -14.69 16.95 10.25
C ILE A 153 -15.75 16.62 9.19
N GLU A 154 -16.37 17.65 8.61
CA GLU A 154 -17.48 17.49 7.66
C GLU A 154 -17.03 17.36 6.20
N LEU A 155 -15.73 17.22 5.94
CA LEU A 155 -15.20 17.02 4.59
C LEU A 155 -15.83 15.77 3.95
N ASN A 156 -16.25 15.87 2.70
CA ASN A 156 -16.71 14.69 1.96
C ASN A 156 -15.50 13.90 1.47
N TYR A 157 -15.02 12.96 2.28
CA TYR A 157 -13.85 12.15 1.96
C TYR A 157 -14.05 11.22 0.75
N SER A 158 -15.28 10.99 0.31
CA SER A 158 -15.58 10.25 -0.92
C SER A 158 -15.44 11.09 -2.20
N ASP A 159 -15.36 12.43 -2.08
CA ASP A 159 -15.27 13.33 -3.23
C ASP A 159 -13.81 13.74 -3.48
N ASP A 160 -13.21 13.11 -4.49
CA ASP A 160 -11.83 13.37 -4.91
C ASP A 160 -11.57 14.85 -5.21
N LYS A 161 -12.55 15.59 -5.76
CA LYS A 161 -12.35 17.02 -6.05
C LYS A 161 -12.32 17.83 -4.77
N ALA A 162 -13.23 17.56 -3.83
CA ALA A 162 -13.25 18.23 -2.54
C ALA A 162 -11.95 17.98 -1.75
N ILE A 163 -11.44 16.74 -1.80
CA ILE A 163 -10.16 16.35 -1.20
C ILE A 163 -8.97 17.09 -1.85
N GLU A 164 -8.91 17.16 -3.17
CA GLU A 164 -7.86 17.89 -3.89
C GLU A 164 -7.89 19.40 -3.58
N GLU A 165 -9.08 19.99 -3.55
CA GLU A 165 -9.25 21.39 -3.16
C GLU A 165 -8.85 21.64 -1.71
N PHE A 166 -9.18 20.73 -0.79
CA PHE A 166 -8.76 20.79 0.60
C PHE A 166 -7.23 20.74 0.72
N LEU A 167 -6.56 19.82 -0.01
CA LEU A 167 -5.11 19.75 -0.07
C LEU A 167 -4.49 21.07 -0.57
N ILE A 168 -5.06 21.70 -1.62
CA ILE A 168 -4.58 22.99 -2.12
C ILE A 168 -4.76 24.09 -1.06
N LYS A 169 -5.95 24.20 -0.47
CA LYS A 169 -6.27 25.19 0.58
C LYS A 169 -5.40 24.99 1.83
N SER A 170 -4.97 23.76 2.11
CA SER A 170 -4.10 23.46 3.24
C SER A 170 -2.72 24.11 3.14
N LYS A 171 -2.28 24.44 1.92
CA LYS A 171 -0.92 24.88 1.59
C LYS A 171 0.19 23.92 2.04
N PHE A 172 -0.15 22.64 2.25
CA PHE A 172 0.80 21.60 2.62
C PHE A 172 1.92 21.45 1.58
N TYR A 173 1.57 21.52 0.28
CA TYR A 173 2.53 21.68 -0.80
C TYR A 173 2.56 23.14 -1.27
N LYS A 174 3.75 23.73 -1.32
CA LYS A 174 3.95 25.09 -1.85
C LYS A 174 3.78 25.18 -3.36
N GLU A 175 4.10 24.11 -4.06
CA GLU A 175 4.04 24.01 -5.50
C GLU A 175 2.65 23.56 -6.00
N LYS A 176 2.30 23.94 -7.22
CA LYS A 176 1.05 23.53 -7.84
C LYS A 176 1.07 22.01 -8.12
N ILE A 177 0.08 21.32 -7.59
CA ILE A 177 -0.14 19.89 -7.88
C ILE A 177 -0.76 19.73 -9.27
N ASN A 178 -0.19 18.84 -10.07
CA ASN A 178 -0.73 18.47 -11.39
C ASN A 178 -0.95 16.96 -11.43
N ARG A 179 -2.20 16.55 -11.16
CA ARG A 179 -2.64 15.14 -11.13
C ARG A 179 -2.25 14.37 -12.40
N LYS A 180 -2.54 14.95 -13.58
CA LYS A 180 -2.25 14.29 -14.87
C LYS A 180 -0.74 14.05 -15.06
N LYS A 181 0.09 15.02 -14.68
CA LYS A 181 1.55 14.89 -14.76
C LYS A 181 2.07 13.81 -13.81
N LEU A 182 1.66 13.85 -12.53
CA LEU A 182 2.10 12.89 -11.52
C LEU A 182 1.72 11.45 -11.88
N LEU A 183 0.48 11.22 -12.33
CA LEU A 183 0.04 9.89 -12.78
C LEU A 183 0.80 9.42 -14.03
N LYS A 184 1.12 10.33 -14.96
CA LYS A 184 1.92 10.01 -16.15
C LYS A 184 3.37 9.64 -15.78
N GLU A 185 3.96 10.35 -14.82
CA GLU A 185 5.30 10.05 -14.30
C GLU A 185 5.32 8.70 -13.59
N TYR A 186 4.37 8.45 -12.68
CA TYR A 186 4.24 7.16 -12.00
C TYR A 186 4.13 5.98 -12.99
N LYS A 187 3.29 6.10 -14.03
CA LYS A 187 3.12 5.06 -15.06
C LYS A 187 4.40 4.73 -15.85
N LYS A 188 5.34 5.68 -15.95
CA LYS A 188 6.64 5.43 -16.61
C LYS A 188 7.56 4.57 -15.75
N GLU A 189 7.40 4.64 -14.43
CA GLU A 189 8.22 3.89 -13.49
C GLU A 189 7.76 2.45 -13.30
N LEU A 190 6.55 2.09 -13.74
CA LEU A 190 6.06 0.71 -13.64
C LEU A 190 6.94 -0.26 -14.46
N PRO A 191 7.49 -1.33 -13.85
CA PRO A 191 8.09 -2.42 -14.61
C PRO A 191 7.08 -3.05 -15.56
N ARG A 192 7.56 -3.54 -16.70
CA ARG A 192 6.77 -4.29 -17.69
C ARG A 192 7.49 -5.58 -18.10
N ILE A 193 6.73 -6.56 -18.59
CA ILE A 193 7.32 -7.75 -19.23
C ILE A 193 7.88 -7.34 -20.59
N VAL A 194 9.19 -7.51 -20.77
CA VAL A 194 9.91 -7.21 -22.02
C VAL A 194 9.91 -8.42 -22.94
N LYS A 195 10.11 -9.62 -22.39
CA LYS A 195 10.25 -10.85 -23.17
C LYS A 195 9.86 -12.05 -22.32
N ILE A 196 9.28 -13.05 -22.98
CA ILE A 196 9.22 -14.42 -22.46
C ILE A 196 10.02 -15.36 -23.37
N GLY A 197 10.50 -16.47 -22.81
CA GLY A 197 11.30 -17.44 -23.55
C GLY A 197 11.29 -18.84 -22.93
N PRO A 198 11.79 -19.86 -23.67
CA PRO A 198 12.55 -19.74 -24.93
C PRO A 198 11.71 -19.55 -26.19
N PHE A 199 10.38 -19.63 -26.11
CA PHE A 199 9.46 -19.42 -27.22
C PHE A 199 8.60 -18.16 -27.03
N LYS A 200 7.97 -17.68 -28.10
CA LYS A 200 7.04 -16.54 -28.05
C LYS A 200 5.70 -16.95 -27.44
N ASN A 201 5.01 -15.99 -26.84
CA ASN A 201 3.63 -16.21 -26.38
C ASN A 201 2.74 -16.58 -27.57
N GLY A 202 1.84 -17.55 -27.39
CA GLY A 202 0.97 -18.08 -28.44
C GLY A 202 1.65 -19.09 -29.39
N ALA A 203 2.85 -19.60 -29.08
CA ALA A 203 3.51 -20.60 -29.94
C ALA A 203 2.74 -21.93 -29.97
N HIS A 204 2.63 -22.56 -31.14
CA HIS A 204 1.89 -23.83 -31.35
C HIS A 204 2.75 -25.08 -31.57
N ASN A 205 4.07 -24.94 -31.64
CA ASN A 205 5.02 -26.01 -31.96
C ASN A 205 6.15 -26.07 -30.92
N VAL A 206 5.82 -25.88 -29.64
CA VAL A 206 6.81 -25.85 -28.56
C VAL A 206 7.41 -27.23 -28.35
N ASP A 207 8.74 -27.31 -28.20
CA ASP A 207 9.39 -28.58 -27.93
C ASP A 207 9.05 -29.09 -26.51
N PRO A 208 8.41 -30.26 -26.35
CA PRO A 208 8.05 -30.79 -25.04
C PRO A 208 9.28 -31.18 -24.18
N LYS A 209 10.50 -31.13 -24.73
CA LYS A 209 11.75 -31.32 -23.98
C LYS A 209 12.22 -30.06 -23.24
N ILE A 210 11.63 -28.88 -23.50
CA ILE A 210 11.96 -27.66 -22.76
C ILE A 210 11.61 -27.86 -21.28
N ARG A 211 12.51 -27.42 -20.40
CA ARG A 211 12.37 -27.56 -18.93
C ARG A 211 12.35 -26.22 -18.20
N GLU A 212 12.71 -25.15 -18.87
CA GLU A 212 12.78 -23.82 -18.27
C GLU A 212 11.99 -22.81 -19.08
N PHE A 213 11.34 -21.90 -18.36
CA PHE A 213 10.65 -20.76 -18.88
C PHE A 213 11.17 -19.49 -18.21
N ARG A 214 11.40 -18.45 -19.00
CA ARG A 214 11.99 -17.18 -18.54
C ARG A 214 11.04 -16.03 -18.81
N ILE A 215 10.91 -15.14 -17.83
CA ILE A 215 10.17 -13.87 -17.92
C ILE A 215 11.18 -12.75 -17.65
N THR A 216 11.47 -11.93 -18.66
CA THR A 216 12.38 -10.79 -18.52
C THR A 216 11.58 -9.50 -18.35
N PHE A 217 11.89 -8.74 -17.31
CA PHE A 217 11.27 -7.47 -16.96
C PHE A 217 12.13 -6.27 -17.40
N SER A 218 11.51 -5.09 -17.47
CA SER A 218 12.18 -3.84 -17.82
C SER A 218 12.99 -3.23 -16.68
N LYS A 219 12.78 -3.68 -15.44
CA LYS A 219 13.48 -3.23 -14.22
C LYS A 219 13.90 -4.44 -13.39
N GLU A 220 14.81 -4.20 -12.45
CA GLU A 220 15.17 -5.19 -11.43
C GLU A 220 14.00 -5.40 -10.49
N MET A 221 13.66 -6.67 -10.25
CA MET A 221 12.55 -7.08 -9.40
C MET A 221 13.05 -7.43 -8.00
N ILE A 222 12.17 -7.33 -7.00
CA ILE A 222 12.43 -7.86 -5.67
C ILE A 222 12.39 -9.39 -5.79
N PRO A 223 13.50 -10.11 -5.47
CA PRO A 223 13.49 -11.57 -5.46
C PRO A 223 12.42 -12.12 -4.52
N GLU A 224 11.98 -13.36 -4.75
CA GLU A 224 10.95 -14.06 -3.95
C GLU A 224 9.50 -13.50 -4.08
N ASN A 225 9.34 -12.26 -4.52
CA ASN A 225 8.04 -11.67 -4.84
C ASN A 225 7.58 -12.07 -6.25
N TYR A 226 6.64 -13.01 -6.34
CA TYR A 226 6.03 -13.41 -7.61
C TYR A 226 4.54 -13.73 -7.45
N SER A 227 3.80 -13.56 -8.53
CA SER A 227 2.37 -13.88 -8.58
C SER A 227 2.00 -14.43 -9.95
N ILE A 228 1.68 -15.72 -9.97
CA ILE A 228 1.26 -16.46 -11.16
C ILE A 228 0.05 -17.31 -10.78
N ASP A 229 -1.07 -17.07 -11.46
CA ASP A 229 -2.35 -17.71 -11.20
C ASP A 229 -2.67 -18.74 -12.31
N TYR A 230 -3.56 -19.69 -11.99
CA TYR A 230 -4.20 -20.52 -13.00
C TYR A 230 -5.05 -19.66 -13.94
N SER A 231 -5.17 -20.09 -15.19
CA SER A 231 -6.21 -19.56 -16.07
C SER A 231 -7.57 -20.17 -15.74
N GLU A 232 -8.60 -19.70 -16.43
CA GLU A 232 -9.96 -20.26 -16.35
C GLU A 232 -10.00 -21.75 -16.75
N LYS A 233 -9.01 -22.25 -17.52
CA LYS A 233 -8.88 -23.67 -17.85
C LYS A 233 -8.37 -24.54 -16.69
N GLY A 234 -7.89 -23.91 -15.61
CA GLY A 234 -7.52 -24.60 -14.38
C GLY A 234 -6.18 -25.33 -14.43
N LYS A 235 -5.95 -26.15 -13.40
CA LYS A 235 -4.65 -26.77 -13.09
C LYS A 235 -4.12 -27.70 -14.19
N ASP A 236 -4.99 -28.33 -14.97
CA ASP A 236 -4.58 -29.31 -15.99
C ASP A 236 -3.79 -28.67 -17.15
N TYR A 237 -3.94 -27.37 -17.35
CA TYR A 237 -3.25 -26.57 -18.36
C TYR A 237 -2.03 -25.83 -17.78
N PHE A 238 -1.75 -26.00 -16.48
CA PHE A 238 -0.66 -25.31 -15.81
C PHE A 238 0.66 -26.10 -15.92
N SER A 239 1.69 -25.47 -16.50
CA SER A 239 2.99 -26.12 -16.77
C SER A 239 4.06 -25.92 -15.71
N ILE A 240 3.93 -24.88 -14.86
CA ILE A 240 4.97 -24.50 -13.90
C ILE A 240 4.98 -25.48 -12.72
N LYS A 241 6.16 -26.03 -12.42
CA LYS A 241 6.37 -26.99 -11.32
C LYS A 241 7.14 -26.40 -10.16
N LYS A 242 8.08 -25.49 -10.43
CA LYS A 242 8.94 -24.90 -9.39
C LYS A 242 9.43 -23.54 -9.83
N VAL A 243 9.55 -22.62 -8.88
CA VAL A 243 10.31 -21.37 -9.03
C VAL A 243 11.79 -21.68 -8.87
N ILE A 244 12.59 -21.37 -9.89
CA ILE A 244 14.06 -21.49 -9.80
C ILE A 244 14.63 -20.27 -9.09
N GLY A 245 14.15 -19.08 -9.45
CA GLY A 245 14.55 -17.82 -8.84
C GLY A 245 14.71 -16.72 -9.88
N PHE A 246 15.57 -15.76 -9.57
CA PHE A 246 15.89 -14.64 -10.45
C PHE A 246 17.34 -14.72 -10.94
N GLU A 247 17.58 -14.28 -12.16
CA GLU A 247 18.90 -14.15 -12.78
C GLU A 247 19.04 -12.77 -13.46
N ASN A 248 20.24 -12.47 -13.96
CA ASN A 248 20.54 -11.24 -14.69
C ASN A 248 20.19 -9.96 -13.90
N ASN A 249 20.76 -9.84 -12.69
CA ASN A 249 20.51 -8.74 -11.75
C ASN A 249 19.02 -8.56 -11.45
N ASP A 250 18.34 -9.67 -11.18
CA ASP A 250 16.91 -9.74 -10.86
C ASP A 250 15.96 -9.22 -11.93
N LYS A 251 16.42 -9.15 -13.18
CA LYS A 251 15.57 -8.77 -14.33
C LYS A 251 14.90 -9.96 -14.99
N THR A 252 15.37 -11.18 -14.75
CA THR A 252 14.81 -12.37 -15.39
C THR A 252 14.35 -13.37 -14.34
N PHE A 253 13.06 -13.66 -14.32
CA PHE A 253 12.48 -14.69 -13.47
C PHE A 253 12.47 -16.03 -14.20
N VAL A 254 13.01 -17.05 -13.55
CA VAL A 254 13.23 -18.37 -14.13
C VAL A 254 12.34 -19.40 -13.42
N LEU A 255 11.62 -20.17 -14.22
CA LEU A 255 10.64 -21.16 -13.80
C LEU A 255 11.00 -22.51 -14.39
N ARG A 256 10.86 -23.57 -13.59
CA ARG A 256 10.87 -24.94 -14.09
C ARG A 256 9.48 -25.31 -14.59
N ILE A 257 9.41 -25.78 -15.83
CA ILE A 257 8.19 -26.25 -16.48
C ILE A 257 8.31 -27.71 -16.88
N GLU A 258 7.19 -28.41 -16.92
CA GLU A 258 7.09 -29.77 -17.44
C GLU A 258 6.00 -29.86 -18.50
N LEU A 259 6.38 -30.42 -19.65
CA LEU A 259 5.58 -30.42 -20.85
C LEU A 259 5.39 -31.84 -21.38
N GLN A 260 4.14 -32.16 -21.70
CA GLN A 260 3.71 -33.34 -22.45
C GLN A 260 3.52 -32.96 -23.93
N PRO A 261 3.88 -33.85 -24.90
CA PRO A 261 3.64 -33.63 -26.33
C PRO A 261 2.16 -33.38 -26.67
N GLY A 262 1.93 -32.61 -27.74
CA GLY A 262 0.59 -32.32 -28.28
C GLY A 262 -0.38 -31.54 -27.36
N LYS A 263 0.06 -31.10 -26.18
CA LYS A 263 -0.78 -30.50 -25.13
C LYS A 263 -0.72 -28.97 -25.14
N GLU A 264 -1.85 -28.35 -24.81
CA GLU A 264 -1.99 -26.91 -24.61
C GLU A 264 -1.72 -26.55 -23.14
N TYR A 265 -1.08 -25.40 -22.93
CA TYR A 265 -0.80 -24.84 -21.61
C TYR A 265 -1.19 -23.37 -21.52
N GLU A 266 -1.63 -22.97 -20.33
CA GLU A 266 -2.02 -21.62 -20.02
C GLU A 266 -1.78 -21.26 -18.54
N PHE A 267 -1.33 -20.04 -18.29
CA PHE A 267 -1.29 -19.43 -16.95
C PHE A 267 -1.31 -17.90 -17.05
N ILE A 268 -1.55 -17.22 -15.92
CA ILE A 268 -1.64 -15.76 -15.89
C ILE A 268 -0.57 -15.20 -14.96
N ILE A 269 0.33 -14.37 -15.49
CA ILE A 269 1.22 -13.56 -14.65
C ILE A 269 0.41 -12.35 -14.17
N THR A 270 0.39 -12.07 -12.88
CA THR A 270 -0.38 -10.93 -12.32
C THR A 270 0.52 -9.95 -11.60
N ASN A 271 0.04 -8.74 -11.32
CA ASN A 271 0.79 -7.74 -10.56
C ASN A 271 0.55 -7.80 -9.03
N LYS A 272 -0.03 -8.89 -8.52
CA LYS A 272 -0.39 -9.03 -7.10
C LYS A 272 0.84 -8.96 -6.19
N SER A 273 1.92 -9.65 -6.56
CA SER A 273 3.16 -9.71 -5.78
C SER A 273 4.37 -9.17 -6.52
N PHE A 274 4.43 -9.25 -7.86
CA PHE A 274 5.57 -8.74 -8.62
C PHE A 274 5.78 -7.23 -8.39
N LYS A 275 6.95 -6.89 -7.85
CA LYS A 275 7.35 -5.52 -7.49
C LYS A 275 8.81 -5.28 -7.86
N SER A 276 9.12 -4.14 -8.45
CA SER A 276 10.50 -3.72 -8.70
C SER A 276 11.21 -3.32 -7.41
N LYS A 277 12.55 -3.36 -7.40
CA LYS A 277 13.34 -2.99 -6.21
C LYS A 277 13.13 -1.55 -5.75
N ASP A 278 12.82 -0.65 -6.68
CA ASP A 278 12.44 0.75 -6.41
C ASP A 278 10.97 0.90 -5.97
N GLY A 279 10.22 -0.21 -5.90
CA GLY A 279 8.95 -0.30 -5.19
C GLY A 279 7.69 -0.24 -6.05
N TYR A 280 7.79 -0.33 -7.38
CA TYR A 280 6.65 -0.25 -8.28
C TYR A 280 6.09 -1.63 -8.65
N LYS A 281 4.76 -1.77 -8.71
CA LYS A 281 4.10 -3.00 -9.16
C LYS A 281 4.29 -3.23 -10.66
N LEU A 282 4.16 -4.49 -11.09
CA LEU A 282 4.08 -4.80 -12.52
C LEU A 282 2.93 -4.02 -13.19
N LYS A 283 3.23 -3.43 -14.35
CA LYS A 283 2.29 -2.62 -15.13
C LYS A 283 1.08 -3.42 -15.57
N GLU A 284 1.31 -4.64 -16.03
CA GLU A 284 0.25 -5.53 -16.49
C GLU A 284 -0.47 -6.15 -15.29
N GLU A 285 -1.75 -5.83 -15.10
CA GLU A 285 -2.58 -6.45 -14.06
C GLU A 285 -2.70 -7.96 -14.28
N LYS A 286 -2.91 -8.36 -15.54
CA LYS A 286 -2.94 -9.74 -16.01
C LYS A 286 -2.19 -9.84 -17.34
N TYR A 287 -1.26 -10.78 -17.43
CA TYR A 287 -0.55 -11.15 -18.65
C TYR A 287 -0.75 -12.65 -18.90
N PRO A 288 -1.71 -13.04 -19.75
CA PRO A 288 -1.94 -14.45 -20.06
C PRO A 288 -0.80 -15.00 -20.93
N VAL A 289 -0.25 -16.13 -20.52
CA VAL A 289 0.71 -16.92 -21.29
C VAL A 289 0.00 -18.15 -21.82
N LYS A 290 0.00 -18.34 -23.14
CA LYS A 290 -0.65 -19.45 -23.84
C LYS A 290 0.34 -20.08 -24.81
N PHE A 291 0.41 -21.40 -24.86
CA PHE A 291 1.20 -22.10 -25.88
C PHE A 291 0.77 -23.56 -26.01
N ARG A 292 1.18 -24.21 -27.11
CA ARG A 292 0.93 -25.63 -27.38
C ARG A 292 2.22 -26.31 -27.82
N THR A 293 2.45 -27.51 -27.32
CA THR A 293 3.59 -28.34 -27.72
C THR A 293 3.30 -29.09 -29.01
N LYS A 294 4.37 -29.39 -29.74
CA LYS A 294 4.35 -30.33 -30.86
C LYS A 294 4.07 -31.76 -30.42
#